data_AF-A0A3D2F4A8-F1
#
_entry.id   AF-A0A3D2F4A8-F1
#
_cell.length_a   1.000
_cell.length_b   1.000
_cell.length_c   1.000
_cell.angle_alpha   90.00
_cell.angle_beta   90.00
_cell.angle_gamma   90.00
#
_symmetry.space_group_name_H-M   'P 1'
#
loop_
_entity.id
_entity.type
_entity.pdbx_description
1 polymer ?
#
loop_
_entity_poly.entity_id
_entity_poly.type
_entity_poly.pdbx_seq_one_letter_code
_entity_poly.pdbx_strand_id
1 'polypeptide(L)'
;AMEKAERPLFYTGGGVINSGPAASQLLRELVAATNFPITSTLMGLGAYPASGDNWLGMLGMHGLYEANMAMHGCDLMINIGARFDDRITGVISEFSPNSTKAHIDIDPSSINKVIRVDIPIVGDVGHVLEDLMKVWKSRGRKTNSAAVGNWWSQIKEWQAIECLKFTQQGKVIKPQYALSRLEALTKNHDRYI
;
A
#
# COMPACT_ATOMS: atom_id res chain seq x y z
N ALA A 1 11.79 13.70 -0.40
CA ALA A 1 11.67 12.35 -1.00
C ALA A 1 10.55 12.31 -2.04
N MET A 2 9.28 12.47 -1.64
CA MET A 2 8.11 12.36 -2.54
C MET A 2 8.20 13.20 -3.83
N GLU A 3 8.67 14.45 -3.77
CA GLU A 3 8.75 15.33 -4.95
C GLU A 3 9.67 14.80 -6.07
N LYS A 4 10.66 13.97 -5.73
CA LYS A 4 11.71 13.51 -6.65
C LYS A 4 11.62 12.02 -7.00
N ALA A 5 10.88 11.24 -6.23
CA ALA A 5 10.80 9.79 -6.40
C ALA A 5 10.26 9.39 -7.77
N GLU A 6 10.90 8.41 -8.40
CA GLU A 6 10.54 7.88 -9.71
C GLU A 6 9.62 6.66 -9.58
N ARG A 7 9.84 5.83 -8.57
CA ARG A 7 9.10 4.59 -8.30
C ARG A 7 8.59 4.56 -6.85
N PRO A 8 7.76 5.52 -6.43
CA PRO A 8 7.24 5.55 -5.06
C PRO A 8 6.19 4.47 -4.82
N LEU A 9 6.04 4.04 -3.56
CA LEU A 9 5.01 3.10 -3.12
C LEU A 9 4.54 3.42 -1.69
N PHE A 10 3.23 3.49 -1.50
CA PHE A 10 2.62 3.49 -0.16
C PHE A 10 2.44 2.06 0.34
N TYR A 11 2.89 1.82 1.57
CA TYR A 11 2.75 0.57 2.29
C TYR A 11 1.97 0.81 3.57
N THR A 12 0.73 0.30 3.64
CA THR A 12 -0.17 0.63 4.75
C THR A 12 -0.50 -0.56 5.64
N GLY A 13 -0.69 -0.29 6.93
CA GLY A 13 -1.01 -1.29 7.94
C GLY A 13 -2.19 -0.94 8.81
N GLY A 14 -2.42 -1.78 9.83
CA GLY A 14 -3.53 -1.61 10.77
C GLY A 14 -3.47 -0.33 11.58
N GLY A 15 -2.32 0.34 11.66
CA GLY A 15 -2.20 1.66 12.28
C GLY A 15 -3.05 2.73 11.58
N VAL A 16 -3.28 2.62 10.27
CA VAL A 16 -4.20 3.54 9.56
C VAL A 16 -5.64 3.33 10.03
N ILE A 17 -6.08 2.07 10.15
CA ILE A 17 -7.42 1.72 10.63
C ILE A 17 -7.61 2.19 12.07
N ASN A 18 -6.63 1.91 12.93
CA ASN A 18 -6.69 2.24 14.36
C ASN A 18 -6.65 3.75 14.64
N SER A 19 -6.02 4.53 13.77
CA SER A 19 -6.03 6.00 13.81
C SER A 19 -7.40 6.58 13.41
N GLY A 20 -8.26 5.77 12.77
CA GLY A 20 -9.67 6.05 12.55
C GLY A 20 -10.03 6.51 11.13
N PRO A 21 -11.32 6.81 10.88
CA PRO A 21 -11.82 7.12 9.54
C PRO A 21 -11.15 8.34 8.88
N ALA A 22 -10.81 9.36 9.68
CA ALA A 22 -10.12 10.56 9.19
C ALA A 22 -8.74 10.24 8.59
N ALA A 23 -7.98 9.32 9.20
CA ALA A 23 -6.70 8.87 8.68
C ALA A 23 -6.85 8.15 7.33
N SER A 24 -7.88 7.31 7.21
CA SER A 24 -8.21 6.63 5.94
C SER A 24 -8.63 7.62 4.85
N GLN A 25 -9.38 8.67 5.20
CA GLN A 25 -9.74 9.74 4.26
C GLN A 25 -8.49 10.51 3.79
N LEU A 26 -7.63 10.94 4.71
CA LEU A 26 -6.38 11.64 4.38
C LEU A 26 -5.46 10.78 3.51
N LEU A 27 -5.35 9.49 3.80
CA LEU A 27 -4.60 8.54 2.98
C LEU A 27 -5.13 8.51 1.55
N ARG A 28 -6.46 8.42 1.36
CA ARG A 28 -7.08 8.42 0.03
C ARG A 28 -6.83 9.73 -0.72
N GLU A 29 -6.96 10.86 -0.04
CA GLU A 29 -6.65 12.18 -0.62
C GLU A 29 -5.19 12.28 -1.05
N LEU A 30 -4.27 11.79 -0.23
CA LEU A 30 -2.84 11.78 -0.52
C LEU A 30 -2.51 10.87 -1.71
N VAL A 31 -3.09 9.66 -1.76
CA VAL A 31 -2.91 8.71 -2.86
C VAL A 31 -3.44 9.31 -4.16
N ALA A 32 -4.68 9.83 -4.16
CA ALA A 32 -5.30 10.44 -5.33
C ALA A 32 -4.50 11.65 -5.84
N ALA A 33 -3.99 12.48 -4.93
CA ALA A 33 -3.25 13.68 -5.31
C ALA A 33 -1.83 13.40 -5.81
N THR A 34 -1.19 12.32 -5.36
CA THR A 34 0.18 11.94 -5.76
C THR A 34 0.21 10.98 -6.94
N ASN A 35 -0.88 10.24 -7.17
CA ASN A 35 -0.96 9.10 -8.08
C ASN A 35 0.10 8.02 -7.78
N PHE A 36 0.53 7.90 -6.53
CA PHE A 36 1.45 6.82 -6.15
C PHE A 36 0.67 5.52 -5.95
N PRO A 37 1.22 4.37 -6.35
CA PRO A 37 0.62 3.07 -6.04
C PRO A 37 0.55 2.83 -4.53
N ILE A 38 -0.44 2.05 -4.12
CA ILE A 38 -0.65 1.68 -2.72
C ILE A 38 -0.88 0.17 -2.57
N THR A 39 -0.22 -0.42 -1.59
CA THR A 39 -0.42 -1.78 -1.13
C THR A 39 -0.63 -1.80 0.39
N SER A 40 -1.26 -2.85 0.91
CA SER A 40 -1.45 -3.00 2.37
C SER A 40 -1.03 -4.37 2.88
N THR A 41 -0.65 -4.40 4.14
CA THR A 41 -0.69 -5.64 4.93
C THR A 41 -2.11 -6.18 5.02
N LEU A 42 -2.25 -7.43 5.47
CA LEU A 42 -3.53 -8.02 5.85
C LEU A 42 -4.31 -7.13 6.84
N MET A 43 -3.61 -6.56 7.82
CA MET A 43 -4.22 -5.71 8.85
C MET A 43 -4.59 -4.31 8.35
N GLY A 44 -4.07 -3.89 7.19
CA GLY A 44 -4.39 -2.62 6.55
C GLY A 44 -5.50 -2.69 5.51
N LEU A 45 -6.03 -3.88 5.20
CA LEU A 45 -7.12 -4.04 4.25
C LEU A 45 -8.35 -3.23 4.70
N GLY A 46 -8.83 -2.35 3.82
CA GLY A 46 -9.92 -1.42 4.11
C GLY A 46 -9.47 0.04 4.33
N ALA A 47 -8.19 0.27 4.65
CA ALA A 47 -7.65 1.64 4.80
C ALA A 47 -7.74 2.40 3.46
N TYR A 48 -7.42 1.71 2.37
CA TYR A 48 -7.69 2.14 1.00
C TYR A 48 -8.71 1.19 0.35
N PRO A 49 -9.68 1.69 -0.44
CA PRO A 49 -10.67 0.84 -1.08
C PRO A 49 -10.02 -0.08 -2.13
N ALA A 50 -10.32 -1.37 -2.09
CA ALA A 50 -9.77 -2.34 -3.04
C ALA A 50 -10.23 -2.11 -4.50
N SER A 51 -11.25 -1.28 -4.70
CA SER A 51 -11.74 -0.84 -6.02
C SER A 51 -11.06 0.45 -6.52
N GLY A 52 -10.13 1.04 -5.76
CA GLY A 52 -9.47 2.29 -6.14
C GLY A 52 -8.39 2.07 -7.18
N ASP A 53 -8.23 3.04 -8.08
CA ASP A 53 -7.34 2.94 -9.25
C ASP A 53 -5.86 2.73 -8.91
N ASN A 54 -5.42 3.16 -7.72
CA ASN A 54 -4.04 3.04 -7.28
C ASN A 54 -3.74 1.75 -6.49
N TRP A 55 -4.75 0.89 -6.28
CA TRP A 55 -4.63 -0.31 -5.46
C TRP A 55 -3.86 -1.43 -6.15
N LEU A 56 -2.80 -1.93 -5.51
CA LEU A 56 -2.01 -3.07 -6.00
C LEU A 56 -2.41 -4.41 -5.37
N GLY A 57 -3.31 -4.42 -4.39
CA GLY A 57 -3.59 -5.61 -3.59
C GLY A 57 -2.73 -5.71 -2.33
N MET A 58 -2.94 -6.82 -1.61
CA MET A 58 -2.14 -7.18 -0.45
C MET A 58 -0.75 -7.65 -0.89
N LEU A 59 0.30 -7.29 -0.15
CA LEU A 59 1.66 -7.82 -0.35
C LEU A 59 2.00 -8.90 0.68
N GLY A 60 3.14 -9.57 0.49
CA GLY A 60 3.70 -10.58 1.40
C GLY A 60 3.64 -12.00 0.84
N MET A 61 3.79 -12.99 1.72
CA MET A 61 3.91 -14.42 1.35
C MET A 61 2.72 -14.95 0.53
N HIS A 62 1.52 -14.42 0.76
CA HIS A 62 0.30 -14.70 -0.01
C HIS A 62 -0.24 -13.44 -0.69
N GLY A 63 0.63 -12.45 -0.93
CA GLY A 63 0.29 -11.22 -1.62
C GLY A 63 0.23 -11.40 -3.13
N LEU A 64 -0.23 -10.35 -3.80
CA LEU A 64 -0.26 -10.28 -5.25
C LEU A 64 1.15 -10.09 -5.80
N TYR A 65 1.38 -10.66 -6.99
CA TYR A 65 2.67 -10.60 -7.66
C TYR A 65 3.11 -9.15 -7.91
N GLU A 66 2.21 -8.32 -8.46
CA GLU A 66 2.44 -6.91 -8.74
C GLU A 66 2.76 -6.10 -7.48
N ALA A 67 2.14 -6.41 -6.34
CA ALA A 67 2.39 -5.73 -5.07
C ALA A 67 3.80 -6.04 -4.54
N ASN A 68 4.21 -7.32 -4.62
CA ASN A 68 5.54 -7.75 -4.21
C ASN A 68 6.63 -7.20 -5.15
N MET A 69 6.40 -7.21 -6.47
CA MET A 69 7.32 -6.63 -7.45
C MET A 69 7.45 -5.11 -7.28
N ALA A 70 6.34 -4.41 -7.04
CA ALA A 70 6.36 -2.97 -6.77
C ALA A 70 7.13 -2.66 -5.47
N MET A 71 6.93 -3.45 -4.41
CA MET A 71 7.66 -3.30 -3.14
C MET A 71 9.16 -3.51 -3.33
N HIS A 72 9.56 -4.52 -4.10
CA HIS A 72 10.97 -4.79 -4.39
C HIS A 72 11.59 -3.69 -5.26
N GLY A 73 10.88 -3.22 -6.30
CA GLY A 73 11.40 -2.28 -7.30
C GLY A 73 11.30 -0.79 -6.95
N CYS A 74 10.61 -0.44 -5.86
CA CYS A 74 10.40 0.96 -5.47
C CYS A 74 11.71 1.65 -5.05
N ASP A 75 11.79 2.96 -5.29
CA ASP A 75 12.89 3.84 -4.86
C ASP A 75 12.53 4.68 -3.62
N LEU A 76 11.24 4.75 -3.30
CA LEU A 76 10.69 5.36 -2.10
C LEU A 76 9.56 4.49 -1.57
N MET A 77 9.77 3.90 -0.39
CA MET A 77 8.75 3.16 0.34
C MET A 77 8.28 4.01 1.52
N ILE A 78 6.97 4.28 1.57
CA ILE A 78 6.35 5.05 2.64
C ILE A 78 5.47 4.09 3.45
N ASN A 79 6.03 3.60 4.56
CA ASN A 79 5.31 2.77 5.51
C ASN A 79 4.45 3.65 6.43
N ILE A 80 3.14 3.43 6.39
CA ILE A 80 2.13 4.15 7.17
C ILE A 80 1.42 3.17 8.09
N GLY A 81 1.82 3.15 9.36
CA GLY A 81 1.17 2.37 10.41
C GLY A 81 1.24 0.85 10.21
N ALA A 82 2.27 0.34 9.54
CA ALA A 82 2.51 -1.09 9.42
C ALA A 82 3.79 -1.49 10.15
N ARG A 83 3.74 -2.61 10.87
CA ARG A 83 4.96 -3.26 11.34
C ARG A 83 5.58 -4.08 10.21
N PHE A 84 6.90 -4.17 10.19
CA PHE A 84 7.63 -5.06 9.30
C PHE A 84 7.61 -6.49 9.87
N ASP A 85 6.50 -7.21 9.63
CA ASP A 85 6.32 -8.62 10.00
C ASP A 85 7.03 -9.54 9.00
N ASP A 86 7.51 -10.69 9.47
CA ASP A 86 8.28 -11.66 8.68
C ASP A 86 7.47 -12.24 7.50
N ARG A 87 6.15 -12.35 7.64
CA ARG A 87 5.24 -12.79 6.56
C ARG A 87 5.13 -11.77 5.42
N ILE A 88 5.60 -10.55 5.64
CA ILE A 88 5.69 -9.50 4.62
C ILE A 88 7.11 -9.41 4.09
N THR A 89 8.11 -9.33 4.98
CA THR A 89 9.48 -9.02 4.55
C THR A 89 10.20 -10.18 3.91
N GLY A 90 9.88 -11.43 4.28
CA GLY A 90 10.63 -12.59 3.83
C GLY A 90 12.13 -12.42 4.13
N VAL A 91 12.95 -12.38 3.09
CA VAL A 91 14.39 -12.08 3.19
C VAL A 91 14.60 -10.58 3.37
N ILE A 92 14.93 -10.16 4.59
CA ILE A 92 15.08 -8.75 4.98
C ILE A 92 16.01 -7.96 4.04
N SER A 93 17.15 -8.54 3.63
CA SER A 93 18.11 -7.87 2.74
C SER A 93 17.58 -7.61 1.34
N GLU A 94 16.54 -8.34 0.92
CA GLU A 94 15.89 -8.21 -0.39
C GLU A 94 14.54 -7.46 -0.30
N PHE A 95 14.16 -7.01 0.90
CA PHE A 95 12.93 -6.26 1.10
C PHE A 95 13.15 -4.78 0.76
N SER A 96 12.71 -4.39 -0.43
CA SER A 96 12.82 -3.02 -0.93
C SER A 96 14.29 -2.50 -0.91
N PRO A 97 15.24 -3.21 -1.55
CA PRO A 97 16.67 -3.06 -1.30
C PRO A 97 17.22 -1.68 -1.65
N ASN A 98 16.67 -1.02 -2.68
CA ASN A 98 17.19 0.25 -3.20
C ASN A 98 16.31 1.46 -2.85
N SER A 99 15.36 1.31 -1.94
CA SER A 99 14.44 2.39 -1.57
C SER A 99 14.96 3.25 -0.42
N THR A 100 14.65 4.55 -0.48
CA THR A 100 14.55 5.39 0.72
C THR A 100 13.28 4.98 1.49
N LYS A 101 13.40 4.71 2.78
CA LYS A 101 12.32 4.15 3.61
C LYS A 101 11.85 5.18 4.63
N ALA A 102 10.59 5.60 4.51
CA ALA A 102 9.91 6.35 5.55
C ALA A 102 9.01 5.42 6.37
N HIS A 103 8.94 5.62 7.68
CA HIS A 103 8.13 4.79 8.56
C HIS A 103 7.45 5.64 9.63
N ILE A 104 6.12 5.65 9.56
CA ILE A 104 5.23 6.31 10.50
C ILE A 104 4.65 5.24 11.42
N ASP A 105 4.98 5.30 12.70
CA ASP A 105 4.41 4.43 13.72
C ASP A 105 4.22 5.24 15.02
N ILE A 106 3.15 4.95 15.76
CA ILE A 106 2.90 5.60 17.05
C ILE A 106 3.80 5.02 18.15
N ASP A 107 4.25 3.77 17.98
CA ASP A 107 5.11 3.05 18.91
C ASP A 107 6.58 3.22 18.51
N PRO A 108 7.39 3.97 19.29
CA PRO A 108 8.81 4.16 19.01
C PRO A 108 9.59 2.85 18.93
N SER A 109 9.14 1.79 19.62
CA SER A 109 9.82 0.50 19.63
C SER A 109 9.67 -0.29 18.33
N SER A 110 8.71 0.09 17.47
CA SER A 110 8.53 -0.50 16.14
C SER A 110 9.47 0.11 15.10
N ILE A 111 9.96 1.32 15.33
CA ILE A 111 10.90 2.01 14.45
C ILE A 111 12.28 1.34 14.52
N ASN A 112 12.87 1.02 13.36
CA ASN A 112 14.18 0.36 13.23
C ASN A 112 14.30 -1.01 13.93
N LYS A 113 13.19 -1.64 14.33
CA LYS A 113 13.18 -2.95 14.98
C LYS A 113 13.59 -4.08 14.04
N VAL A 114 13.06 -4.08 12.82
CA VAL A 114 13.27 -5.15 11.82
C VAL A 114 13.97 -4.59 10.58
N ILE A 115 13.42 -3.52 10.00
CA ILE A 115 14.00 -2.82 8.85
C ILE A 115 14.53 -1.47 9.33
N ARG A 116 15.79 -1.16 8.99
CA ARG A 116 16.36 0.18 9.18
C ARG A 116 15.71 1.15 8.20
N VAL A 117 15.21 2.27 8.71
CA VAL A 117 14.52 3.30 7.93
C VAL A 117 15.32 4.60 7.91
N ASP A 118 15.19 5.35 6.83
CA ASP A 118 15.90 6.63 6.62
C ASP A 118 15.13 7.80 7.25
N ILE A 119 13.80 7.73 7.23
CA ILE A 119 12.91 8.79 7.68
C ILE A 119 11.95 8.21 8.74
N PRO A 120 12.39 8.08 10.00
CA PRO A 120 11.53 7.65 11.11
C PRO A 120 10.62 8.80 11.55
N ILE A 121 9.32 8.54 11.69
CA ILE A 121 8.35 9.49 12.20
C ILE A 121 7.54 8.79 13.30
N VAL A 122 7.68 9.30 14.53
CA VAL A 122 6.92 8.79 15.67
C VAL A 122 5.68 9.66 15.86
N GLY A 123 4.50 9.07 15.72
CA GLY A 123 3.24 9.80 15.90
C GLY A 123 2.02 9.02 15.43
N ASP A 124 0.84 9.51 15.82
CA ASP A 124 -0.42 9.01 15.28
C ASP A 124 -0.50 9.26 13.76
N VAL A 125 -0.95 8.25 13.01
CA VAL A 125 -0.98 8.29 11.54
C VAL A 125 -1.83 9.44 11.02
N GLY A 126 -2.99 9.72 11.62
CA GLY A 126 -3.91 10.78 11.20
C GLY A 126 -3.25 12.15 11.28
N HIS A 127 -2.65 12.49 12.43
CA HIS A 127 -1.93 13.76 12.61
C HIS A 127 -0.74 13.88 11.66
N VAL A 128 0.05 12.81 11.49
CA VAL A 128 1.21 12.83 10.60
C VAL A 128 0.79 13.03 9.14
N LEU A 129 -0.29 12.39 8.70
CA LEU A 129 -0.83 12.56 7.34
C LEU A 129 -1.35 13.98 7.12
N GLU A 130 -2.02 14.57 8.11
CA GLU A 130 -2.49 15.96 8.04
C GLU A 130 -1.32 16.94 7.85
N ASP A 131 -0.29 16.83 8.68
CA ASP A 131 0.90 17.67 8.61
C ASP A 131 1.67 17.46 7.29
N LEU A 132 1.85 16.21 6.87
CA LEU A 132 2.46 15.86 5.59
C LEU A 132 1.72 16.52 4.43
N MET A 133 0.40 16.42 4.41
CA MET A 133 -0.43 17.02 3.36
C MET A 133 -0.34 18.54 3.38
N LYS A 134 -0.36 19.17 4.55
CA LYS A 134 -0.24 20.63 4.69
C LYS A 134 1.08 21.14 4.12
N VAL A 135 2.19 20.50 4.48
CA VAL A 135 3.53 20.87 4.00
C VAL A 135 3.68 20.58 2.51
N TRP A 136 3.23 19.43 2.02
CA TRP A 136 3.34 19.09 0.62
C TRP A 136 2.45 19.98 -0.27
N LYS A 137 1.23 20.32 0.19
CA LYS A 137 0.33 21.26 -0.49
C LYS A 137 0.95 22.66 -0.56
N SER A 138 1.54 23.17 0.54
CA SER A 138 2.17 24.50 0.55
C SER A 138 3.40 24.61 -0.36
N ARG A 139 4.06 23.47 -0.64
CA ARG A 139 5.18 23.36 -1.59
C ARG A 139 4.73 23.17 -3.05
N GLY A 140 3.41 23.22 -3.30
CA GLY A 140 2.84 23.22 -4.65
C GLY A 140 2.42 21.84 -5.17
N ARG A 141 2.23 20.84 -4.29
CA ARG A 141 1.74 19.49 -4.66
C ARG A 141 2.58 18.79 -5.73
N LYS A 142 3.89 18.95 -5.66
CA LYS A 142 4.80 18.45 -6.70
C LYS A 142 5.09 16.96 -6.52
N THR A 143 5.09 16.23 -7.63
CA THR A 143 5.63 14.87 -7.77
C THR A 143 6.39 14.80 -9.09
N ASN A 144 7.23 13.78 -9.26
CA ASN A 144 7.84 13.47 -10.55
C ASN A 144 6.82 12.70 -11.42
N SER A 145 5.77 13.40 -11.85
CA SER A 145 4.60 12.78 -12.50
C SER A 145 4.95 11.97 -13.76
N ALA A 146 5.94 12.42 -14.54
CA ALA A 146 6.43 11.70 -15.71
C ALA A 146 7.04 10.34 -15.32
N ALA A 147 7.93 10.33 -14.32
CA ALA A 147 8.54 9.07 -13.85
C ALA A 147 7.52 8.14 -13.18
N VAL A 148 6.59 8.70 -12.39
CA VAL A 148 5.47 7.95 -11.82
C VAL A 148 4.60 7.32 -12.91
N GLY A 149 4.38 8.01 -14.04
CA GLY A 149 3.71 7.45 -15.21
C GLY A 149 4.43 6.24 -15.78
N ASN A 150 5.76 6.31 -15.94
CA ASN A 150 6.58 5.17 -16.36
C ASN A 150 6.53 4.02 -15.35
N TRP A 151 6.49 4.35 -14.05
CA TRP A 151 6.36 3.35 -13.00
C TRP A 151 5.03 2.60 -13.08
N TRP A 152 3.92 3.30 -13.32
CA TRP A 152 2.63 2.68 -13.59
C TRP A 152 2.63 1.78 -14.82
N SER A 153 3.34 2.16 -15.89
CA SER A 153 3.48 1.29 -17.07
C SER A 153 4.14 -0.04 -16.70
N GLN A 154 5.21 -0.01 -15.92
CA GLN A 154 5.87 -1.22 -15.42
C GLN A 154 4.96 -2.06 -14.53
N ILE A 155 4.23 -1.43 -13.61
CA ILE A 155 3.29 -2.13 -12.72
C ILE A 155 2.18 -2.83 -13.52
N LYS A 156 1.67 -2.18 -14.58
CA LYS A 156 0.63 -2.76 -15.44
C LYS A 156 1.08 -4.02 -16.16
N GLU A 157 2.36 -4.11 -16.53
CA GLU A 157 2.92 -5.35 -17.08
C GLU A 157 2.82 -6.51 -16.09
N TRP A 158 3.06 -6.26 -14.80
CA TRP A 158 2.90 -7.27 -13.76
C TRP A 158 1.44 -7.60 -13.47
N GLN A 159 0.56 -6.60 -13.45
CA GLN A 159 -0.89 -6.82 -13.29
C GLN A 159 -1.49 -7.66 -14.43
N ALA A 160 -0.96 -7.53 -15.64
CA ALA A 160 -1.41 -8.30 -16.82
C ALA A 160 -1.21 -9.82 -16.67
N ILE A 161 -0.40 -10.27 -15.70
CA ILE A 161 -0.23 -11.70 -15.39
C ILE A 161 -1.51 -12.28 -14.76
N GLU A 162 -2.36 -11.45 -14.15
CA GLU A 162 -3.57 -11.88 -13.44
C GLU A 162 -3.25 -13.00 -12.44
N CYS A 163 -2.32 -12.76 -11.51
CA CYS A 163 -1.73 -13.81 -10.68
C CYS A 163 -2.73 -14.60 -9.79
N LEU A 164 -3.92 -14.05 -9.55
CA LEU A 164 -5.01 -14.71 -8.81
C LEU A 164 -6.01 -15.46 -9.71
N LYS A 165 -5.79 -15.48 -11.03
CA LYS A 165 -6.69 -16.12 -11.99
C LYS A 165 -6.84 -17.60 -11.68
N PHE A 166 -8.09 -18.05 -11.67
CA PHE A 166 -8.44 -19.44 -11.45
C PHE A 166 -9.56 -19.85 -12.40
N THR A 167 -9.62 -21.15 -12.72
CA THR A 167 -10.72 -21.71 -13.52
C THR A 167 -11.64 -22.54 -12.65
N GLN A 168 -12.94 -22.23 -12.64
CA GLN A 168 -13.97 -23.07 -12.01
C GLN A 168 -14.43 -24.14 -13.01
N GLN A 169 -14.23 -25.42 -12.66
CA GLN A 169 -14.62 -26.57 -13.50
C GLN A 169 -15.15 -27.71 -12.63
N GLY A 170 -16.04 -28.52 -13.19
CA GLY A 170 -16.62 -29.68 -12.51
C GLY A 170 -17.69 -29.32 -11.47
N LYS A 171 -18.10 -30.33 -10.69
CA LYS A 171 -19.20 -30.21 -9.71
C LYS A 171 -18.76 -29.65 -8.35
N VAL A 172 -17.46 -29.63 -8.07
CA VAL A 172 -16.91 -29.15 -6.79
C VAL A 172 -16.65 -27.64 -6.87
N ILE A 173 -17.20 -26.90 -5.91
CA ILE A 173 -17.04 -25.44 -5.83
C ILE A 173 -15.64 -25.12 -5.29
N LYS A 174 -14.85 -24.38 -6.07
CA LYS A 174 -13.58 -23.85 -5.57
C LYS A 174 -13.83 -22.70 -4.59
N PRO A 175 -13.05 -22.59 -3.50
CA PRO A 175 -13.25 -21.53 -2.51
C PRO A 175 -13.11 -20.12 -3.11
N GLN A 176 -12.19 -19.94 -4.07
CA GLN A 176 -12.03 -18.69 -4.80
C GLN A 176 -13.30 -18.31 -5.55
N TYR A 177 -13.95 -19.29 -6.20
CA TYR A 177 -15.22 -19.06 -6.89
C TYR A 177 -16.32 -18.63 -5.93
N ALA A 178 -16.45 -19.31 -4.79
CA ALA A 178 -17.44 -18.95 -3.77
C ALA A 178 -17.25 -17.50 -3.29
N LEU A 179 -16.01 -17.09 -3.00
CA LEU A 179 -15.69 -15.72 -2.59
C LEU A 179 -15.95 -14.69 -3.69
N SER A 180 -15.57 -14.97 -4.94
CA SER A 180 -15.86 -14.08 -6.08
C SER A 180 -17.38 -13.91 -6.29
N ARG A 181 -18.17 -14.96 -6.06
CA ARG A 181 -19.64 -14.88 -6.15
C ARG A 181 -20.23 -14.08 -5.00
N LEU A 182 -19.73 -14.26 -3.78
CA LEU A 182 -20.14 -13.46 -2.63
C LEU A 182 -19.84 -11.97 -2.85
N GLU A 183 -18.64 -11.64 -3.32
CA GLU A 183 -18.25 -10.28 -3.70
C GLU A 183 -19.23 -9.71 -4.74
N ALA A 184 -19.46 -10.43 -5.85
CA ALA A 184 -20.31 -9.93 -6.93
C ALA A 184 -21.75 -9.64 -6.49
N LEU A 185 -22.28 -10.42 -5.54
CA LEU A 185 -23.64 -10.27 -5.00
C LEU A 185 -23.76 -9.16 -3.96
N THR A 186 -22.67 -8.83 -3.27
CA THR A 186 -22.69 -7.87 -2.14
C THR A 186 -22.07 -6.52 -2.49
N LYS A 187 -21.64 -6.29 -3.75
CA LYS A 187 -20.83 -5.11 -4.14
C LYS A 187 -21.50 -3.76 -3.98
N ASN A 188 -22.83 -3.76 -3.95
CA ASN A 188 -23.63 -2.55 -3.76
C ASN A 188 -24.10 -2.38 -2.32
N HIS A 189 -23.71 -3.27 -1.40
CA HIS A 189 -24.05 -3.14 0.02
C HIS A 189 -23.06 -2.18 0.69
N ASP A 190 -23.51 -1.52 1.76
CA ASP A 190 -22.57 -0.86 2.65
C ASP A 190 -21.77 -1.94 3.40
N ARG A 191 -20.46 -1.95 3.12
CA ARG A 191 -19.49 -2.93 3.65
C ARG A 191 -18.55 -2.28 4.68
N TYR A 192 -18.70 -0.98 4.93
CA TYR A 192 -17.95 -0.30 5.97
C TYR A 192 -18.59 -0.61 7.33
N ILE A 193 -17.75 -0.97 8.29
CA ILE A 193 -18.09 -1.08 9.71
C ILE A 193 -17.58 0.18 10.40
#